data_AF-A0A8H5LSD2-F1
#
_entry.id   AF-A0A8H5LSD2-F1
#
_cell.length_a   1.000
_cell.length_b   1.000
_cell.length_c   1.000
_cell.angle_alpha   90.00
_cell.angle_beta   90.00
_cell.angle_gamma   90.00
#
_symmetry.space_group_name_H-M   'P 1'
#
loop_
_entity.id
_entity.type
_entity.pdbx_description
1 polymer ?
#
loop_
_entity_poly.entity_id
_entity_poly.type
_entity_poly.pdbx_seq_one_letter_code
_entity_poly.pdbx_strand_id
1 'polypeptide(L)' 'MGQTFNEIPQSLIPWIKEQHIFWIATAPLSESGHVNVSPKGIDGTFHVVDERTIWYEDLTGSGEWRRECFSSS' A
#
# COMPACT_ATOMS: atom_id res chain seq x y z
N MET A 1 -18.17 -11.44 5.15
CA MET A 1 -17.01 -12.19 4.64
C MET A 1 -16.34 -11.34 3.56
N GLY A 2 -15.01 -11.25 3.57
CA GLY A 2 -14.27 -10.51 2.56
C GLY A 2 -14.24 -11.25 1.23
N GLN A 3 -14.24 -10.50 0.12
CA GLN A 3 -14.00 -11.04 -1.21
C GLN A 3 -12.49 -11.06 -1.49
N THR A 4 -12.00 -12.11 -2.13
CA THR A 4 -10.59 -12.23 -2.54
C THR A 4 -10.51 -12.09 -4.05
N PHE A 5 -9.55 -11.29 -4.50
CA PHE A 5 -9.26 -11.09 -5.92
C PHE A 5 -7.79 -11.40 -6.15
N ASN A 6 -7.46 -12.01 -7.30
CA ASN A 6 -6.08 -12.29 -7.66
C ASN A 6 -5.32 -11.04 -8.13
N GLU A 7 -6.05 -10.00 -8.52
CA GLU A 7 -5.54 -8.72 -9.02
C GLU A 7 -6.53 -7.61 -8.67
N ILE A 8 -6.07 -6.36 -8.78
CA ILE A 8 -6.89 -5.18 -8.54
C ILE A 8 -7.88 -5.05 -9.72
N PRO A 9 -9.20 -5.22 -9.49
CA PRO A 9 -10.18 -5.03 -10.55
C PRO A 9 -10.11 -3.61 -11.09
N GLN A 10 -10.12 -3.45 -12.42
CA GLN A 10 -10.04 -2.14 -13.07
C GLN A 10 -11.16 -1.19 -12.61
N SER A 11 -12.33 -1.74 -12.24
CA SER A 11 -13.45 -0.97 -11.69
C SER A 11 -13.17 -0.34 -10.31
N LEU A 12 -12.22 -0.87 -9.53
CA LEU A 12 -11.85 -0.35 -8.22
C LEU A 12 -10.74 0.70 -8.28
N ILE A 13 -9.97 0.77 -9.37
CA ILE A 13 -8.85 1.73 -9.49
C ILE A 13 -9.29 3.19 -9.30
N PRO A 14 -10.40 3.67 -9.90
CA PRO A 14 -10.87 5.05 -9.66
C PRO A 14 -11.14 5.31 -8.18
N TRP A 15 -11.82 4.37 -7.51
CA TRP A 15 -12.13 4.48 -6.07
C TRP A 15 -10.87 4.47 -5.21
N ILE A 16 -9.87 3.65 -5.53
CA ILE A 16 -8.58 3.62 -4.83
C ILE A 16 -7.87 4.97 -4.93
N LYS A 17 -7.89 5.61 -6.11
CA LYS A 17 -7.24 6.91 -6.34
C LYS A 17 -7.91 8.07 -5.62
N GLU A 18 -9.18 7.94 -5.24
CA GLU A 18 -9.92 8.94 -4.46
C GLU A 18 -9.60 8.89 -2.96
N GLN A 19 -8.86 7.88 -2.48
CA GLN A 19 -8.56 7.75 -1.06
C GLN A 19 -7.45 8.71 -0.63
N HIS A 20 -7.78 9.68 0.22
CA HIS A 20 -6.80 10.62 0.79
C HIS A 20 -5.87 9.96 1.83
N ILE A 21 -6.26 8.80 2.38
CA ILE A 21 -5.53 8.07 3.41
C ILE A 21 -5.56 6.58 3.08
N PHE A 22 -4.41 5.92 3.21
CA PHE A 22 -4.28 4.46 3.13
C PHE A 22 -3.43 3.96 4.30
N TRP A 23 -3.50 2.66 4.58
CA TRP A 23 -2.76 2.03 5.67
C TRP A 23 -1.87 0.92 5.11
N ILE A 24 -0.63 0.88 5.59
CA ILE A 24 0.30 -0.20 5.28
C ILE A 24 0.48 -1.03 6.54
N ALA A 25 0.29 -2.34 6.40
CA ALA A 25 0.48 -3.31 7.47
C ALA A 25 1.59 -4.30 7.07
N THR A 26 2.57 -4.48 7.93
CA THR A 26 3.63 -5.49 7.75
C THR A 26 3.67 -6.42 8.96
N ALA A 27 3.81 -7.71 8.68
CA ALA A 27 3.93 -8.74 9.70
C ALA A 27 5.36 -9.33 9.65
N PRO A 28 6.10 -9.31 10.76
CA PRO A 28 7.39 -9.98 10.84
C PRO A 28 7.21 -11.50 10.74
N LEU A 29 8.25 -12.20 10.24
CA LEU A 29 8.24 -13.67 10.12
C LEU A 29 8.34 -14.40 11.47
N SER A 30 8.74 -13.71 12.54
CA SER A 30 8.83 -14.28 13.89
C SER A 30 7.46 -14.33 14.56
N GLU A 31 7.14 -15.45 15.20
CA GLU A 31 5.90 -15.63 15.98
C GLU A 31 5.75 -14.62 17.13
N SER A 32 6.87 -14.12 17.66
CA SER A 32 6.88 -13.10 18.72
C SER A 32 6.84 -11.67 18.20
N GLY A 33 6.93 -11.46 16.89
CA GLY A 33 6.97 -10.13 16.31
C GLY A 33 5.57 -9.49 16.24
N HIS A 34 5.52 -8.17 16.36
CA HIS A 34 4.27 -7.42 16.28
C HIS A 34 4.00 -6.95 14.85
N VAL A 35 2.73 -7.01 14.43
CA VAL A 35 2.28 -6.38 13.20
C VAL A 35 2.45 -4.87 13.34
N ASN A 36 3.15 -4.25 12.41
CA ASN A 36 3.21 -2.79 12.31
C ASN A 36 2.12 -2.33 11.35
N VAL A 37 1.38 -1.28 11.74
CA VAL A 37 0.34 -0.67 10.91
C VAL A 37 0.53 0.85 10.95
N SER A 38 0.77 1.46 9.80
CA SER A 38 1.07 2.89 9.68
C SER A 38 0.14 3.58 8.68
N PRO A 39 -0.46 4.73 9.05
CA PRO A 39 -1.26 5.52 8.12
C PRO A 39 -0.34 6.34 7.21
N LYS A 40 -0.71 6.42 5.94
CA LYS A 40 -0.12 7.29 4.92
C LYS A 40 -1.25 8.11 4.32
N GLY A 41 -1.01 9.38 3.96
CA GLY A 41 -2.12 10.23 3.53
C GLY A 41 -1.69 11.57 2.93
N ILE A 42 -0.61 11.55 2.15
CA ILE A 42 -0.17 12.72 1.42
C ILE A 42 -0.68 12.59 -0.01
N ASP A 43 -1.45 13.57 -0.45
CA ASP A 43 -2.03 13.56 -1.80
C ASP A 43 -0.94 13.45 -2.87
N GLY A 44 -1.19 12.60 -3.87
CA GLY A 44 -0.26 12.38 -4.97
C GLY A 44 0.92 11.47 -4.66
N THR A 45 0.95 10.81 -3.49
CA THR A 45 2.03 9.86 -3.12
C THR A 45 1.69 8.39 -3.34
N PHE A 46 0.45 8.05 -3.75
CA PHE A 46 0.02 6.69 -4.02
C PHE A 46 -0.25 6.47 -5.51
N HIS A 47 0.34 5.42 -6.09
CA HIS A 47 0.30 5.18 -7.52
C HIS A 47 0.02 3.72 -7.85
N VAL A 48 -0.87 3.51 -8.82
CA VAL A 48 -1.18 2.20 -9.40
C VAL A 48 -0.47 2.12 -10.76
N VAL A 49 0.41 1.14 -10.93
CA VAL A 49 1.17 0.90 -12.18
C VAL A 49 0.40 -0.03 -13.10
N ASP A 50 -0.05 -1.16 -12.56
CA ASP A 50 -0.86 -2.17 -13.22
C ASP A 50 -1.76 -2.89 -12.20
N GLU A 51 -2.44 -3.94 -12.63
CA GLU A 51 -3.41 -4.68 -11.81
C GLU A 51 -2.76 -5.43 -10.63
N ARG A 52 -1.43 -5.54 -10.59
CA ARG A 52 -0.65 -6.27 -9.57
C ARG A 52 0.43 -5.43 -8.90
N THR A 53 0.66 -4.22 -9.41
CA THR A 53 1.78 -3.39 -9.01
C THR A 53 1.32 -2.00 -8.61
N ILE A 54 1.69 -1.63 -7.39
CA ILE A 54 1.50 -0.28 -6.83
C ILE A 54 2.83 0.23 -6.27
N TRP A 55 2.96 1.53 -6.14
CA TRP A 55 4.02 2.12 -5.33
C TRP A 55 3.51 3.34 -4.59
N TYR A 56 4.19 3.65 -3.49
CA TYR A 56 3.96 4.90 -2.79
C TYR A 56 5.26 5.53 -2.30
N GLU A 57 5.18 6.83 -2.03
CA GLU A 57 6.30 7.57 -1.46
C GLU A 57 6.19 7.58 0.07
N ASP A 58 7.21 7.03 0.74
CA ASP A 58 7.30 7.12 2.20
C ASP A 58 8.05 8.38 2.60
N LEU A 59 7.28 9.44 2.85
CA LEU A 59 7.79 10.78 3.14
C LEU A 59 8.11 10.99 4.65
N THR A 60 7.72 10.08 5.54
CA THR A 60 7.77 10.29 7.00
C THR A 60 8.55 9.23 7.79
N GLY A 61 9.27 8.32 7.12
CA GLY A 61 10.16 7.34 7.77
C GLY A 61 11.56 7.90 8.08
N SER A 62 11.79 8.36 9.32
CA SER A 62 13.11 8.60 9.95
C SER A 62 14.24 9.32 9.16
N GLY A 63 13.92 10.08 8.11
CA GLY A 63 14.91 10.90 7.38
C GLY A 63 15.39 10.34 6.04
N GLU A 64 14.78 9.30 5.49
CA GLU A 64 15.12 8.80 4.15
C GLU A 64 13.90 8.76 3.22
N TRP A 65 13.97 9.50 2.12
CA TRP A 65 12.99 9.46 1.03
C TRP A 65 13.10 8.12 0.29
N ARG A 66 12.13 7.23 0.48
CA ARG A 66 12.06 5.94 -0.24
C ARG A 66 10.80 5.84 -1.09
N ARG A 67 10.94 5.27 -2.28
CA ARG A 67 9.83 4.74 -3.08
C ARG A 67 9.73 3.25 -2.77
N GLU A 68 8.59 2.83 -2.26
CA GLU A 68 8.32 1.41 -2.02
C GLU A 68 7.41 0.87 -3.11
N CYS A 69 7.88 -0.15 -3.82
CA CYS A 69 7.14 -0.83 -4.89
C CYS A 69 6.65 -2.17 -4.37
N PHE A 70 5.35 -2.41 -4.44
CA PHE A 70 4.72 -3.68 -4.13
C PHE A 70 4.22 -4.30 -5.43
N SER A 71 4.73 -5.48 -5.77
CA SER A 71 4.29 -6.28 -6.90
C SER A 71 3.91 -7.66 -6.40
N SER A 72 2.71 -8.12 -6.72
CA SER A 72 2.30 -9.50 -6.45
C SER A 72 2.77 -10.40 -7.61
N SER A 73 3.65 -11.34 -7.28
CA SER A 73 4.10 -12.43 -8.18
C SER A 73 3.02 -13.47 -8.40
#